data_AF-A0ABD0ZW08-F1
#
_entry.id   AF-A0ABD0ZW08-F1
#
_cell.length_a   1.000
_cell.length_b   1.000
_cell.length_c   1.000
_cell.angle_alpha   90.00
_cell.angle_beta   90.00
_cell.angle_gamma   90.00
#
_symmetry.space_group_name_H-M   'P 1'
#
loop_
_entity.id
_entity.type
_entity.pdbx_description
1 polymer ?
#
loop_
_entity_poly.entity_id
_entity_poly.type
_entity_poly.pdbx_seq_one_letter_code
_entity_poly.pdbx_strand_id
1 'polypeptide(L)'
;MADHHQEDDDLKLALQMSMQYNLPELKRSNPIGSGSQPGESPEAKTRRLQREIMAAAAEKRMVLIPKSPSPPVQDKAPTLGSVLGEEESDQLFGMLFGGDVTKSILAQWTNQGIRFSPDPETSIGLVQHEGGPCGVLAALQAFVLKYLIYFPEDLGKASPSMGVWTLSKHRYVVSDSFSSVTEEAKTRALVRSMCEILFMCGNNNRAVVATFANFEEPSTSQRDEAMAGGLPLESASDLQKILRFETFTTQSSALQKLERTIPAFQSPMGVLMFLISALLSRGLDSVQSDRDDPNPPLVTKPFGHASQEIVNLLLCGEAVANVFDGRMDLGGGMFLKGISKNVEVGFLTFIESLQFCKVGQHLKCPKWPIWVIGSESHYTVLFALDPSVQEENELELRESQIRRAFDARDQSGGGGFITADAFHQVVQETNIRLPVEKLNDICATGFIVWSELWQVILELDRNLGGIKDSTGMMGKKVFDIYHFNGIAKSDINGGAQAIAVEGHVVSAPVQRPRLTKLNVAVPPKWTQEEYLSCALPMASSSEKDSEVNQAKPVQHAPLVDCIRTRWARATCSWSGDPPSIV
;
A
#
# COMPACT_ATOMS: atom_id res chain seq x y z
N MET A 1 13.43 26.47 -28.37
CA MET A 1 12.02 26.89 -28.18
C MET A 1 11.04 26.18 -29.11
N ALA A 2 11.47 25.47 -30.17
CA ALA A 2 10.59 24.61 -30.96
C ALA A 2 10.50 23.15 -30.42
N ASP A 3 11.54 22.63 -29.76
CA ASP A 3 11.55 21.23 -29.27
C ASP A 3 10.68 20.99 -28.02
N HIS A 4 10.56 21.95 -27.09
CA HIS A 4 9.74 21.76 -25.89
C HIS A 4 8.22 21.79 -26.16
N HIS A 5 7.78 22.43 -27.25
CA HIS A 5 6.38 22.34 -27.66
C HIS A 5 6.05 20.99 -28.29
N GLN A 6 7.03 20.35 -28.93
CA GLN A 6 6.87 19.01 -29.48
C GLN A 6 6.77 17.95 -28.37
N GLU A 7 7.54 18.09 -27.28
CA GLU A 7 7.49 17.19 -26.12
C GLU A 7 6.18 17.30 -25.33
N ASP A 8 5.64 18.51 -25.13
CA ASP A 8 4.35 18.72 -24.45
C ASP A 8 3.17 18.22 -25.31
N ASP A 9 3.27 18.34 -26.62
CA ASP A 9 2.26 17.82 -27.55
C ASP A 9 2.36 16.29 -27.66
N ASP A 10 3.55 15.70 -27.62
CA ASP A 10 3.77 14.25 -27.55
C ASP A 10 3.35 13.66 -26.20
N LEU A 11 3.52 14.40 -25.08
CA LEU A 11 3.04 14.02 -23.75
C LEU A 11 1.51 14.07 -23.66
N LYS A 12 0.88 15.08 -24.26
CA LYS A 12 -0.58 15.16 -24.40
C LYS A 12 -1.12 14.09 -25.34
N LEU A 13 -0.40 13.78 -26.43
CA LEU A 13 -0.75 12.71 -27.35
C LEU A 13 -0.61 11.34 -26.67
N ALA A 14 0.42 11.12 -25.84
CA ALA A 14 0.58 9.93 -25.02
C ALA A 14 -0.52 9.79 -23.96
N LEU A 15 -0.95 10.90 -23.35
CA LEU A 15 -2.08 10.94 -22.42
C LEU A 15 -3.41 10.63 -23.14
N GLN A 16 -3.57 11.13 -24.37
CA GLN A 16 -4.74 10.90 -25.22
C GLN A 16 -4.78 9.46 -25.75
N MET A 17 -3.64 8.88 -26.13
CA MET A 17 -3.50 7.49 -26.57
C MET A 17 -3.62 6.49 -25.41
N SER A 18 -3.20 6.87 -24.20
CA SER A 18 -3.46 6.10 -22.98
C SER A 18 -4.94 6.06 -22.59
N MET A 19 -5.77 6.97 -23.14
CA MET A 19 -7.21 7.08 -22.82
C MET A 19 -8.14 6.77 -24.00
N GLN A 20 -7.64 6.54 -25.21
CA GLN A 20 -8.45 6.19 -26.37
C GLN A 20 -8.33 4.69 -26.69
N TYR A 21 -9.23 3.90 -26.11
CA TYR A 21 -9.73 2.72 -26.81
C TYR A 21 -10.45 3.20 -28.09
N ASN A 22 -9.98 2.78 -29.26
CA ASN A 22 -10.58 3.09 -30.56
C ASN A 22 -12.12 2.92 -30.53
N LEU A 23 -12.86 4.01 -30.80
CA LEU A 23 -14.30 4.01 -31.04
C LEU A 23 -14.58 3.50 -32.46
N PRO A 24 -15.44 2.49 -32.66
CA PRO A 24 -16.09 2.29 -33.96
C PRO A 24 -17.24 3.29 -34.11
N GLU A 25 -17.33 3.95 -35.27
CA GLU A 25 -18.46 4.79 -35.65
C GLU A 25 -19.77 3.99 -35.62
N LEU A 26 -20.65 4.30 -34.67
CA LEU A 26 -22.03 3.79 -34.64
C LEU A 26 -22.96 4.80 -35.31
N LYS A 27 -23.52 4.39 -36.45
CA LYS A 27 -24.55 5.11 -37.21
C LYS A 27 -25.71 5.51 -36.29
N ARG A 28 -26.01 6.82 -36.25
CA ARG A 28 -27.20 7.38 -35.61
C ARG A 28 -28.47 6.78 -36.21
N SER A 29 -29.28 6.14 -35.37
CA SER A 29 -30.73 6.08 -35.53
C SER A 29 -31.38 6.82 -34.36
N ASN A 30 -32.12 7.88 -34.67
CA ASN A 30 -32.96 8.59 -33.70
C ASN A 30 -34.05 7.65 -33.15
N PRO A 31 -34.48 7.88 -31.91
CA PRO A 31 -35.88 8.21 -31.75
C PRO A 31 -36.14 9.45 -30.89
N ILE A 32 -37.27 10.04 -31.23
CA ILE A 32 -37.96 11.23 -30.73
C ILE A 32 -38.51 10.98 -29.31
N GLY A 33 -38.57 12.02 -28.47
CA GLY A 33 -39.57 12.10 -27.40
C GLY A 33 -39.12 12.74 -26.09
N SER A 34 -39.53 13.99 -25.89
CA SER A 34 -39.31 14.89 -24.76
C SER A 34 -39.68 14.38 -23.36
N GLY A 35 -38.87 14.75 -22.36
CA GLY A 35 -39.24 14.78 -20.95
C GLY A 35 -38.12 15.43 -20.11
N SER A 36 -38.26 16.72 -19.82
CA SER A 36 -37.35 17.54 -19.01
C SER A 36 -37.23 17.04 -17.56
N GLN A 37 -36.00 16.71 -17.13
CA GLN A 37 -35.64 16.49 -15.72
C GLN A 37 -34.70 17.61 -15.23
N PRO A 38 -34.77 18.02 -13.94
CA PRO A 38 -33.99 19.15 -13.42
C PRO A 38 -32.50 18.80 -13.36
N GLY A 39 -31.66 19.81 -13.60
CA GLY A 39 -30.22 19.64 -13.83
C GLY A 39 -29.48 18.92 -12.70
N GLU A 40 -28.94 17.74 -13.00
CA GLU A 40 -27.94 17.05 -12.19
C GLU A 40 -26.69 17.95 -11.99
N SER A 41 -26.14 17.95 -10.76
CA SER A 41 -24.90 18.67 -10.46
C SER A 41 -23.71 18.10 -11.24
N PRO A 42 -22.68 18.91 -11.53
CA PRO A 42 -21.49 18.46 -12.26
C PRO A 42 -20.83 17.22 -11.64
N GLU A 43 -20.83 17.12 -10.31
CA GLU A 43 -20.26 15.98 -9.59
C GLU A 43 -21.06 14.69 -9.76
N ALA A 44 -22.40 14.78 -9.83
CA ALA A 44 -23.26 13.62 -10.06
C ALA A 44 -23.07 13.06 -11.49
N LYS A 45 -22.89 13.97 -12.47
CA LYS A 45 -22.58 13.61 -13.86
C LYS A 45 -21.21 12.94 -13.99
N THR A 46 -20.20 13.43 -13.28
CA THR A 46 -18.87 12.83 -13.26
C THR A 46 -18.90 11.43 -12.62
N ARG A 47 -19.60 11.26 -11.49
CA ARG A 47 -19.76 9.95 -10.83
C ARG A 47 -20.49 8.93 -11.70
N ARG A 48 -21.50 9.37 -12.45
CA ARG A 48 -22.24 8.52 -13.39
C ARG A 48 -21.38 8.12 -14.59
N LEU A 49 -20.70 9.08 -15.21
CA LEU A 49 -19.77 8.83 -16.32
C LEU A 49 -18.65 7.86 -15.90
N GLN A 50 -18.16 7.99 -14.66
CA GLN A 50 -17.11 7.13 -14.11
C GLN A 50 -17.60 5.70 -13.82
N ARG A 51 -18.85 5.52 -13.39
CA ARG A 51 -19.48 4.19 -13.26
C ARG A 51 -19.71 3.53 -14.63
N GLU A 52 -20.13 4.30 -15.61
CA GLU A 52 -20.34 3.81 -16.99
C GLU A 52 -19.01 3.40 -17.65
N ILE A 53 -17.89 4.11 -17.36
CA ILE A 53 -16.55 3.75 -17.82
C ILE A 53 -16.05 2.45 -17.16
N MET A 54 -16.22 2.28 -15.85
CA MET A 54 -15.83 1.04 -15.17
C MET A 54 -16.67 -0.17 -15.62
N ALA A 55 -17.98 0.01 -15.82
CA ALA A 55 -18.86 -1.03 -16.33
C ALA A 55 -18.50 -1.43 -17.78
N ALA A 56 -18.20 -0.45 -18.64
CA ALA A 56 -17.78 -0.72 -20.02
C ALA A 56 -16.39 -1.39 -20.11
N ALA A 57 -15.48 -1.08 -19.20
CA ALA A 57 -14.18 -1.75 -19.08
C ALA A 57 -14.32 -3.20 -18.60
N ALA A 58 -15.30 -3.48 -17.72
CA ALA A 58 -15.63 -4.83 -17.28
C ALA A 58 -16.30 -5.65 -18.41
N GLU A 59 -17.23 -5.07 -19.17
CA GLU A 59 -17.90 -5.76 -20.30
C GLU A 59 -16.95 -6.11 -21.45
N LYS A 60 -16.01 -5.22 -21.81
CA LYS A 60 -15.00 -5.52 -22.86
C LYS A 60 -14.04 -6.66 -22.47
N ARG A 61 -13.85 -6.93 -21.17
CA ARG A 61 -13.05 -8.06 -20.67
C ARG A 61 -13.77 -9.41 -20.76
N MET A 62 -15.08 -9.43 -20.98
CA MET A 62 -15.88 -10.67 -21.01
C MET A 62 -15.92 -11.39 -22.37
N VAL A 63 -15.42 -10.79 -23.45
CA VAL A 63 -15.62 -11.32 -24.82
C VAL A 63 -14.58 -12.39 -25.23
N LEU A 64 -13.55 -12.69 -24.41
CA LEU A 64 -12.39 -13.49 -24.86
C LEU A 64 -11.99 -14.70 -24.00
N ILE A 65 -12.88 -15.30 -23.20
CA ILE A 65 -12.50 -16.49 -22.38
C ILE A 65 -13.26 -17.75 -22.82
N PRO A 66 -12.60 -18.75 -23.42
CA PRO A 66 -13.11 -20.12 -23.46
C PRO A 66 -12.80 -20.85 -22.15
N LYS A 67 -13.77 -21.61 -21.63
CA LYS A 67 -13.62 -22.47 -20.44
C LYS A 67 -12.98 -23.82 -20.82
N SER A 68 -11.93 -24.24 -20.12
CA SER A 68 -11.54 -25.65 -20.01
C SER A 68 -11.11 -25.99 -18.57
N PRO A 69 -11.39 -27.22 -18.09
CA PRO A 69 -11.05 -27.64 -16.72
C PRO A 69 -9.62 -28.22 -16.63
N SER A 70 -8.89 -27.91 -15.56
CA SER A 70 -7.54 -28.37 -15.27
C SER A 70 -7.49 -29.64 -14.39
N PRO A 71 -6.54 -30.57 -14.61
CA PRO A 71 -6.34 -31.77 -13.79
C PRO A 71 -5.43 -31.52 -12.56
N PRO A 72 -5.35 -32.45 -11.58
CA PRO A 72 -4.61 -32.24 -10.33
C PRO A 72 -3.08 -32.37 -10.50
N VAL A 73 -2.34 -31.47 -9.86
CA VAL A 73 -0.87 -31.38 -9.84
C VAL A 73 -0.28 -32.27 -8.74
N GLN A 74 0.79 -33.01 -9.05
CA GLN A 74 1.56 -33.83 -8.11
C GLN A 74 2.77 -33.05 -7.58
N ASP A 75 2.82 -32.82 -6.26
CA ASP A 75 3.95 -32.21 -5.57
C ASP A 75 5.15 -33.18 -5.49
N LYS A 76 6.32 -32.79 -6.03
CA LYS A 76 7.60 -33.45 -5.79
C LYS A 76 8.40 -32.73 -4.69
N ALA A 77 8.93 -33.52 -3.75
CA ALA A 77 9.80 -33.08 -2.65
C ALA A 77 11.17 -32.54 -3.13
N PRO A 78 11.86 -31.69 -2.34
CA PRO A 78 12.90 -30.78 -2.85
C PRO A 78 14.26 -31.45 -3.09
N THR A 79 14.94 -30.98 -4.14
CA THR A 79 16.34 -31.27 -4.46
C THR A 79 17.24 -30.09 -4.07
N LEU A 80 18.45 -30.39 -3.61
CA LEU A 80 19.48 -29.40 -3.27
C LEU A 80 19.87 -28.61 -4.52
N GLY A 81 19.70 -27.29 -4.52
CA GLY A 81 20.18 -26.38 -5.57
C GLY A 81 19.64 -26.68 -6.98
N SER A 82 18.32 -26.88 -7.12
CA SER A 82 17.72 -27.22 -8.41
C SER A 82 17.68 -26.02 -9.37
N VAL A 83 17.84 -26.31 -10.66
CA VAL A 83 17.54 -25.37 -11.76
C VAL A 83 16.06 -25.49 -12.10
N LEU A 84 15.38 -24.38 -12.41
CA LEU A 84 14.00 -24.43 -12.93
C LEU A 84 13.96 -25.15 -14.28
N GLY A 85 12.87 -25.86 -14.57
CA GLY A 85 12.61 -26.38 -15.91
C GLY A 85 12.54 -25.25 -16.95
N GLU A 86 12.74 -25.58 -18.23
CA GLU A 86 12.63 -24.60 -19.34
C GLU A 86 11.27 -23.91 -19.35
N GLU A 87 10.20 -24.70 -19.30
CA GLU A 87 8.81 -24.21 -19.26
C GLU A 87 8.54 -23.32 -18.04
N GLU A 88 9.01 -23.70 -16.85
CA GLU A 88 8.83 -22.90 -15.62
C GLU A 88 9.60 -21.58 -15.69
N SER A 89 10.79 -21.58 -16.31
CA SER A 89 11.59 -20.36 -16.48
C SER A 89 10.93 -19.39 -17.46
N ASP A 90 10.42 -19.91 -18.58
CA ASP A 90 9.67 -19.13 -19.56
C ASP A 90 8.39 -18.55 -18.96
N GLN A 91 7.65 -19.36 -18.18
CA GLN A 91 6.47 -18.91 -17.46
C GLN A 91 6.81 -17.81 -16.45
N LEU A 92 7.87 -17.97 -15.66
CA LEU A 92 8.32 -16.98 -14.68
C LEU A 92 8.75 -15.68 -15.37
N PHE A 93 9.57 -15.75 -16.42
CA PHE A 93 10.04 -14.59 -17.14
C PHE A 93 8.88 -13.85 -17.84
N GLY A 94 7.99 -14.60 -18.50
CA GLY A 94 6.79 -14.06 -19.14
C GLY A 94 5.83 -13.42 -18.14
N MET A 95 5.66 -14.01 -16.96
CA MET A 95 4.84 -13.45 -15.88
C MET A 95 5.43 -12.13 -15.34
N LEU A 96 6.76 -12.07 -15.17
CA LEU A 96 7.44 -10.88 -14.66
C LEU A 96 7.43 -9.75 -15.68
N PHE A 97 7.89 -10.01 -16.90
CA PHE A 97 8.27 -8.97 -17.87
C PHE A 97 7.42 -8.96 -19.15
N GLY A 98 6.70 -10.04 -19.43
CA GLY A 98 5.97 -10.24 -20.68
C GLY A 98 6.89 -10.51 -21.87
N GLY A 99 6.33 -10.52 -23.09
CA GLY A 99 7.08 -10.80 -24.32
C GLY A 99 8.02 -9.69 -24.79
N ASP A 100 7.59 -8.42 -24.67
CA ASP A 100 8.32 -7.27 -25.25
C ASP A 100 8.89 -6.32 -24.19
N VAL A 101 9.66 -6.84 -23.22
CA VAL A 101 10.31 -5.97 -22.22
C VAL A 101 11.51 -5.24 -22.83
N THR A 102 11.67 -3.96 -22.48
CA THR A 102 12.82 -3.18 -22.96
C THR A 102 14.07 -3.47 -22.13
N LYS A 103 15.25 -3.30 -22.74
CA LYS A 103 16.53 -3.44 -22.01
C LYS A 103 16.66 -2.45 -20.85
N SER A 104 16.04 -1.27 -20.95
CA SER A 104 16.04 -0.28 -19.87
C SER A 104 15.28 -0.76 -18.63
N ILE A 105 14.11 -1.38 -18.81
CA ILE A 105 13.34 -1.97 -17.69
C ILE A 105 14.11 -3.14 -17.08
N LEU A 106 14.71 -4.01 -17.90
CA LEU A 106 15.54 -5.09 -17.38
C LEU A 106 16.71 -4.55 -16.56
N ALA A 107 17.41 -3.54 -17.06
CA ALA A 107 18.53 -2.90 -16.36
C ALA A 107 18.11 -2.28 -15.01
N GLN A 108 16.94 -1.64 -14.94
CA GLN A 108 16.40 -1.10 -13.68
C GLN A 108 16.28 -2.18 -12.59
N TRP A 109 15.77 -3.36 -12.96
CA TRP A 109 15.57 -4.47 -12.02
C TRP A 109 16.84 -5.26 -11.74
N THR A 110 17.73 -5.42 -12.72
CA THR A 110 18.99 -6.18 -12.56
C THR A 110 20.09 -5.38 -11.88
N ASN A 111 20.07 -4.05 -11.92
CA ASN A 111 21.07 -3.22 -11.25
C ASN A 111 20.72 -2.91 -9.79
N GLN A 112 19.50 -3.21 -9.34
CA GLN A 112 19.06 -2.93 -7.98
C GLN A 112 19.33 -4.09 -7.00
N GLY A 113 20.13 -3.80 -5.98
CA GLY A 113 20.31 -4.65 -4.79
C GLY A 113 19.50 -4.19 -3.59
N ILE A 114 19.47 -4.98 -2.51
CA ILE A 114 18.82 -4.62 -1.25
C ILE A 114 19.87 -4.06 -0.30
N ARG A 115 20.06 -2.74 -0.27
CA ARG A 115 21.12 -2.09 0.52
C ARG A 115 20.53 -1.05 1.46
N PHE A 116 21.09 -0.98 2.66
CA PHE A 116 20.80 0.11 3.59
C PHE A 116 21.47 1.41 3.13
N SER A 117 20.88 2.54 3.52
CA SER A 117 21.47 3.86 3.31
C SER A 117 22.84 3.95 3.98
N PRO A 118 23.85 4.50 3.29
CA PRO A 118 25.15 4.80 3.91
C PRO A 118 25.11 6.05 4.79
N ASP A 119 24.05 6.86 4.69
CA ASP A 119 23.89 8.09 5.47
C ASP A 119 23.44 7.76 6.92
N PRO A 120 24.17 8.23 7.96
CA PRO A 120 23.82 8.00 9.36
C PRO A 120 22.37 8.35 9.73
N GLU A 121 21.81 9.43 9.14
CA GLU A 121 20.44 9.90 9.45
C GLU A 121 19.36 8.95 8.91
N THR A 122 19.66 8.23 7.83
CA THR A 122 18.73 7.33 7.14
C THR A 122 19.20 5.87 7.13
N SER A 123 20.17 5.54 7.98
CA SER A 123 20.92 4.27 8.01
C SER A 123 20.07 3.01 8.21
N ILE A 124 18.84 3.16 8.72
CA ILE A 124 17.84 2.10 8.90
C ILE A 124 16.98 1.84 7.66
N GLY A 125 17.13 2.67 6.62
CA GLY A 125 16.31 2.65 5.41
C GLY A 125 16.98 1.93 4.24
N LEU A 126 16.24 1.09 3.53
CA LEU A 126 16.65 0.51 2.26
C LEU A 126 16.57 1.55 1.14
N VAL A 127 17.64 1.72 0.37
CA VAL A 127 17.73 2.76 -0.65
C VAL A 127 17.53 2.22 -2.07
N GLN A 128 16.81 2.99 -2.87
CA GLN A 128 16.54 2.71 -4.28
C GLN A 128 17.43 3.58 -5.18
N HIS A 129 18.22 2.93 -6.03
CA HIS A 129 19.09 3.57 -7.01
C HIS A 129 18.45 3.64 -8.41
N GLU A 130 17.58 2.68 -8.73
CA GLU A 130 16.91 2.54 -10.03
C GLU A 130 15.41 2.75 -9.93
N GLY A 131 14.78 3.36 -10.94
CA GLY A 131 13.31 3.45 -11.02
C GLY A 131 12.68 2.08 -11.27
N GLY A 132 11.57 1.74 -10.62
CA GLY A 132 10.85 0.48 -10.88
C GLY A 132 10.67 -0.45 -9.66
N PRO A 133 11.74 -0.98 -9.06
CA PRO A 133 11.67 -1.97 -7.96
C PRO A 133 11.24 -1.41 -6.59
N CYS A 134 10.82 -0.14 -6.52
CA CYS A 134 10.43 0.57 -5.30
C CYS A 134 9.35 -0.15 -4.49
N GLY A 135 8.36 -0.75 -5.15
CA GLY A 135 7.29 -1.49 -4.47
C GLY A 135 7.81 -2.68 -3.66
N VAL A 136 8.82 -3.40 -4.17
CA VAL A 136 9.47 -4.50 -3.44
C VAL A 136 10.30 -3.98 -2.28
N LEU A 137 11.08 -2.92 -2.50
CA LEU A 137 11.92 -2.32 -1.46
C LEU A 137 11.08 -1.73 -0.32
N ALA A 138 10.00 -1.03 -0.62
CA ALA A 138 9.12 -0.44 0.39
C ALA A 138 8.41 -1.50 1.23
N ALA A 139 7.89 -2.56 0.59
CA ALA A 139 7.29 -3.70 1.30
C ALA A 139 8.31 -4.38 2.22
N LEU A 140 9.51 -4.66 1.73
CA LEU A 140 10.57 -5.26 2.53
C LEU A 140 11.01 -4.32 3.67
N GLN A 141 11.17 -3.03 3.40
CA GLN A 141 11.52 -2.01 4.40
C GLN A 141 10.49 -1.95 5.54
N ALA A 142 9.20 -2.07 5.24
CA ALA A 142 8.16 -2.10 6.26
C ALA A 142 8.35 -3.27 7.24
N PHE A 143 8.66 -4.47 6.74
CA PHE A 143 8.99 -5.62 7.59
C PHE A 143 10.33 -5.45 8.31
N VAL A 144 11.32 -4.78 7.72
CA VAL A 144 12.61 -4.50 8.40
C VAL A 144 12.37 -3.60 9.61
N LEU A 145 11.59 -2.54 9.44
CA LEU A 145 11.19 -1.64 10.52
C LEU A 145 10.44 -2.37 11.62
N LYS A 146 9.56 -3.32 11.28
CA LYS A 146 8.88 -4.16 12.27
C LYS A 146 9.89 -4.81 13.22
N TYR A 147 10.92 -5.47 12.69
CA TYR A 147 11.93 -6.16 13.52
C TYR A 147 12.85 -5.19 14.27
N LEU A 148 13.23 -4.08 13.64
CA LEU A 148 14.08 -3.07 14.29
C LEU A 148 13.39 -2.36 15.45
N ILE A 149 12.10 -2.04 15.32
CA ILE A 149 11.35 -1.26 16.30
C ILE A 149 10.75 -2.16 17.39
N TYR A 150 10.11 -3.26 17.00
CA TYR A 150 9.27 -4.05 17.91
C TYR A 150 9.92 -5.35 18.42
N PHE A 151 11.05 -5.78 17.82
CA PHE A 151 11.76 -7.00 18.21
C PHE A 151 13.28 -6.80 18.44
N PRO A 152 13.71 -5.74 19.17
CA PRO A 152 15.12 -5.44 19.36
C PRO A 152 15.85 -6.50 20.21
N GLU A 153 15.17 -7.10 21.20
CA GLU A 153 15.77 -8.10 22.10
C GLU A 153 16.04 -9.44 21.41
N ASP A 154 15.22 -9.79 20.41
CA ASP A 154 15.42 -11.01 19.63
C ASP A 154 16.63 -10.89 18.70
N LEU A 155 17.14 -9.68 18.44
CA LEU A 155 18.36 -9.50 17.65
C LEU A 155 19.61 -10.01 18.40
N GLY A 156 19.58 -10.16 19.73
CA GLY A 156 20.73 -10.64 20.51
C GLY A 156 20.85 -12.16 20.68
N LYS A 157 19.81 -12.94 20.33
CA LYS A 157 19.75 -14.39 20.63
C LYS A 157 19.70 -15.23 19.34
N ALA A 158 20.61 -16.19 19.24
CA ALA A 158 20.80 -17.07 18.07
C ALA A 158 19.83 -18.28 17.99
N SER A 159 18.72 -18.29 18.73
CA SER A 159 17.79 -19.44 18.74
C SER A 159 16.33 -18.99 18.75
N PRO A 160 15.46 -19.52 17.87
CA PRO A 160 14.04 -19.24 17.89
C PRO A 160 13.36 -20.17 18.91
N SER A 161 13.04 -19.67 20.09
CA SER A 161 12.02 -20.30 20.95
C SER A 161 10.71 -19.52 20.79
N MET A 162 9.84 -19.97 19.89
CA MET A 162 8.45 -19.50 19.86
C MET A 162 7.68 -20.15 21.03
N GLY A 163 7.73 -19.49 22.19
CA GLY A 163 6.78 -19.70 23.29
C GLY A 163 5.79 -18.54 23.33
N VAL A 164 4.60 -18.79 23.88
CA VAL A 164 3.48 -17.86 24.11
C VAL A 164 3.92 -16.40 24.27
N TRP A 165 3.51 -15.58 23.31
CA TRP A 165 3.95 -14.19 23.14
C TRP A 165 3.26 -13.33 24.20
N THR A 166 3.89 -13.18 25.35
CA THR A 166 3.49 -12.18 26.33
C THR A 166 4.13 -10.86 25.91
N LEU A 167 3.33 -10.01 25.26
CA LEU A 167 3.69 -8.62 24.97
C LEU A 167 4.03 -7.95 26.31
N SER A 168 5.33 -7.90 26.64
CA SER A 168 5.78 -7.20 27.82
C SER A 168 5.52 -5.71 27.57
N LYS A 169 4.42 -5.19 28.13
CA LYS A 169 3.95 -3.79 28.05
C LYS A 169 4.99 -2.72 28.45
N HIS A 170 6.21 -3.11 28.79
CA HIS A 170 7.24 -2.25 29.34
C HIS A 170 8.61 -2.58 28.75
N ARG A 171 8.87 -2.12 27.52
CA ARG A 171 10.19 -1.70 26.98
C ARG A 171 10.09 -1.43 25.47
N TYR A 172 9.46 -0.32 25.10
CA TYR A 172 9.66 0.25 23.75
C TYR A 172 11.02 0.96 23.76
N VAL A 173 11.87 0.69 22.75
CA VAL A 173 13.23 1.22 22.72
C VAL A 173 13.20 2.75 22.77
N VAL A 174 13.95 3.22 23.75
CA VAL A 174 14.24 4.59 24.12
C VAL A 174 15.15 5.23 23.07
N SER A 175 14.79 6.45 22.67
CA SER A 175 15.52 7.43 21.85
C SER A 175 15.25 7.38 20.34
N ASP A 176 14.88 8.55 19.78
CA ASP A 176 14.78 8.88 18.34
C ASP A 176 16.10 8.70 17.55
N SER A 177 17.10 8.03 18.14
CA SER A 177 18.47 7.91 17.63
C SER A 177 18.63 6.67 16.74
N PHE A 178 17.99 6.67 15.56
CA PHE A 178 18.14 5.61 14.56
C PHE A 178 19.60 5.36 14.12
N SER A 179 20.48 6.35 14.32
CA SER A 179 21.91 6.27 14.05
C SER A 179 22.69 5.28 14.93
N SER A 180 22.11 4.78 16.03
CA SER A 180 22.78 3.83 16.94
C SER A 180 22.51 2.36 16.61
N VAL A 181 21.73 2.06 15.57
CA VAL A 181 21.42 0.68 15.18
C VAL A 181 22.64 0.05 14.47
N THR A 182 23.14 -1.07 14.99
CA THR A 182 24.34 -1.71 14.43
C THR A 182 24.07 -2.39 13.08
N GLU A 183 25.10 -2.56 12.25
CA GLU A 183 24.97 -3.29 10.97
C GLU A 183 24.49 -4.73 11.17
N GLU A 184 24.90 -5.40 12.24
CA GLU A 184 24.44 -6.77 12.53
C GLU A 184 22.96 -6.80 12.90
N ALA A 185 22.47 -5.79 13.62
CA ALA A 185 21.05 -5.65 13.92
C ALA A 185 20.22 -5.43 12.64
N LYS A 186 20.70 -4.57 11.74
CA LYS A 186 20.08 -4.33 10.42
C LYS A 186 20.06 -5.57 9.55
N THR A 187 21.18 -6.29 9.43
CA THR A 187 21.27 -7.54 8.67
C THR A 187 20.34 -8.62 9.24
N ARG A 188 20.30 -8.80 10.56
CA ARG A 188 19.37 -9.77 11.17
C ARG A 188 17.91 -9.40 10.97
N ALA A 189 17.56 -8.12 11.09
CA ALA A 189 16.21 -7.65 10.79
C ALA A 189 15.86 -7.97 9.34
N LEU A 190 16.74 -7.63 8.39
CA LEU A 190 16.57 -7.94 6.96
C LEU A 190 16.34 -9.43 6.70
N VAL A 191 17.18 -10.31 7.24
CA VAL A 191 17.03 -11.76 7.06
C VAL A 191 15.69 -12.26 7.60
N ARG A 192 15.28 -11.79 8.79
CA ARG A 192 14.00 -12.17 9.39
C ARG A 192 12.82 -11.68 8.59
N SER A 193 12.85 -10.44 8.11
CA SER A 193 11.85 -9.87 7.21
C SER A 193 11.71 -10.69 5.93
N MET A 194 12.84 -11.01 5.29
CA MET A 194 12.83 -11.84 4.08
C MET A 194 12.25 -13.22 4.37
N CYS A 195 12.66 -13.89 5.45
CA CYS A 195 12.14 -15.20 5.80
C CYS A 195 10.64 -15.17 6.10
N GLU A 196 10.15 -14.18 6.85
CA GLU A 196 8.73 -14.04 7.17
C GLU A 196 7.89 -13.83 5.89
N ILE A 197 8.33 -12.92 5.01
CA ILE A 197 7.62 -12.64 3.75
C ILE A 197 7.58 -13.89 2.86
N LEU A 198 8.70 -14.61 2.70
CA LEU A 198 8.75 -15.80 1.84
C LEU A 198 7.85 -16.92 2.36
N PHE A 199 7.85 -17.17 3.68
CA PHE A 199 6.93 -18.14 4.27
C PHE A 199 5.48 -17.68 4.13
N MET A 200 5.19 -16.39 4.34
CA MET A 200 3.85 -15.84 4.16
C MET A 200 3.35 -16.05 2.71
N CYS A 201 4.20 -15.83 1.71
CA CYS A 201 3.88 -16.11 0.30
C CYS A 201 3.60 -17.60 0.06
N GLY A 202 4.33 -18.49 0.71
CA GLY A 202 4.11 -19.94 0.63
C GLY A 202 3.09 -20.50 1.63
N ASN A 203 2.09 -19.69 2.03
CA ASN A 203 1.02 -20.07 2.97
C ASN A 203 1.54 -20.63 4.31
N ASN A 204 2.68 -20.15 4.77
CA ASN A 204 3.43 -20.60 5.94
C ASN A 204 3.88 -22.07 5.90
N ASN A 205 3.82 -22.73 4.74
CA ASN A 205 4.21 -24.12 4.57
C ASN A 205 5.56 -24.28 3.87
N ARG A 206 5.93 -23.33 3.00
CA ARG A 206 7.19 -23.37 2.24
C ARG A 206 7.74 -21.97 1.99
N ALA A 207 9.04 -21.91 1.73
CA ALA A 207 9.74 -20.74 1.20
C ALA A 207 10.76 -21.21 0.15
N VAL A 208 10.91 -20.47 -0.95
CA VAL A 208 11.94 -20.68 -1.96
C VAL A 208 12.95 -19.58 -1.85
N VAL A 209 14.25 -19.90 -1.87
CA VAL A 209 15.34 -18.93 -1.86
C VAL A 209 16.13 -19.05 -3.15
N ALA A 210 16.17 -17.97 -3.93
CA ALA A 210 17.02 -17.84 -5.11
C ALA A 210 18.45 -17.45 -4.71
N THR A 211 19.44 -18.05 -5.37
CA THR A 211 20.87 -17.79 -5.18
C THR A 211 21.59 -17.79 -6.52
N PHE A 212 22.76 -17.16 -6.61
CA PHE A 212 23.59 -17.29 -7.82
C PHE A 212 24.15 -18.69 -7.96
N ALA A 213 24.23 -19.18 -9.20
CA ALA A 213 24.75 -20.51 -9.51
C ALA A 213 26.21 -20.75 -9.06
N ASN A 214 27.02 -19.69 -9.03
CA ASN A 214 28.43 -19.74 -8.66
C ASN A 214 28.70 -19.12 -7.28
N PHE A 215 27.74 -19.18 -6.34
CA PHE A 215 27.94 -18.70 -4.97
C PHE A 215 28.80 -19.69 -4.15
N GLU A 216 30.00 -20.02 -4.64
CA GLU A 216 31.09 -20.52 -3.80
C GLU A 216 31.78 -19.28 -3.22
N GLU A 217 32.12 -19.29 -1.92
CA GLU A 217 32.76 -18.16 -1.23
C GLU A 217 33.95 -17.62 -2.05
N PRO A 218 33.87 -16.42 -2.66
CA PRO A 218 34.97 -15.91 -3.44
C PRO A 218 36.02 -15.37 -2.48
N SER A 219 37.27 -15.80 -2.66
CA SER A 219 38.43 -15.10 -2.14
C SER A 219 38.35 -13.60 -2.48
N THR A 220 38.74 -12.76 -1.53
CA THR A 220 38.56 -11.30 -1.47
C THR A 220 39.02 -10.48 -2.70
N SER A 221 39.72 -11.07 -3.66
CA SER A 221 40.31 -10.39 -4.82
C SER A 221 39.47 -10.38 -6.10
N GLN A 222 38.30 -11.03 -6.15
CA GLN A 222 37.43 -11.07 -7.36
C GLN A 222 36.12 -10.28 -7.23
N ARG A 223 35.92 -9.53 -6.13
CA ARG A 223 34.69 -8.77 -5.89
C ARG A 223 34.50 -7.58 -6.82
N ASP A 224 35.59 -6.93 -7.22
CA ASP A 224 35.51 -5.60 -7.84
C ASP A 224 35.40 -5.64 -9.38
N GLU A 225 35.91 -6.66 -10.05
CA GLU A 225 35.90 -6.75 -11.52
C GLU A 225 34.66 -7.47 -12.08
N ALA A 226 34.09 -8.44 -11.37
CA ALA A 226 32.89 -9.17 -11.80
C ALA A 226 31.57 -8.48 -11.41
N MET A 227 31.58 -7.54 -10.45
CA MET A 227 30.39 -6.76 -10.03
C MET A 227 30.21 -5.42 -10.76
N ALA A 228 31.17 -5.01 -11.60
CA ALA A 228 31.10 -3.76 -12.36
C ALA A 228 30.44 -3.93 -13.75
N GLY A 229 30.41 -5.14 -14.29
CA GLY A 229 29.67 -5.47 -15.51
C GLY A 229 28.31 -6.05 -15.15
N GLY A 230 27.23 -5.29 -15.39
CA GLY A 230 25.87 -5.78 -15.16
C GLY A 230 25.67 -7.16 -15.80
N LEU A 231 25.10 -8.11 -15.06
CA LEU A 231 24.78 -9.43 -15.59
C LEU A 231 23.72 -9.25 -16.69
N PRO A 232 23.99 -9.65 -17.96
CA PRO A 232 23.04 -9.46 -19.04
C PRO A 232 21.92 -10.49 -18.90
N LEU A 233 20.90 -10.15 -18.11
CA LEU A 233 19.64 -10.88 -18.09
C LEU A 233 18.77 -10.34 -19.22
N GLU A 234 18.76 -11.04 -20.36
CA GLU A 234 17.94 -10.67 -21.51
C GLU A 234 16.81 -11.67 -21.78
N SER A 235 16.90 -12.88 -21.21
CA SER A 235 15.94 -13.96 -21.47
C SER A 235 15.69 -14.88 -20.26
N ALA A 236 14.65 -15.70 -20.36
CA ALA A 236 14.38 -16.80 -19.43
C ALA A 236 15.55 -17.81 -19.35
N SER A 237 16.26 -18.05 -20.46
CA SER A 237 17.42 -18.94 -20.47
C SER A 237 18.57 -18.40 -19.61
N ASP A 238 18.68 -17.07 -19.50
CA ASP A 238 19.71 -16.44 -18.68
C ASP A 238 19.38 -16.56 -17.19
N LEU A 239 18.09 -16.48 -16.80
CA LEU A 239 17.65 -16.77 -15.43
C LEU A 239 18.10 -18.17 -15.00
N GLN A 240 17.93 -19.19 -15.86
CA GLN A 240 18.35 -20.56 -15.54
C GLN A 240 19.86 -20.71 -15.41
N LYS A 241 20.65 -19.97 -16.20
CA LYS A 241 22.11 -20.02 -16.10
C LYS A 241 22.59 -19.36 -14.80
N ILE A 242 21.98 -18.24 -14.43
CA ILE A 242 22.44 -17.35 -13.37
C ILE A 242 21.93 -17.80 -11.99
N LEU A 243 20.71 -18.35 -11.88
CA LEU A 243 20.05 -18.61 -10.60
C LEU A 243 19.88 -20.10 -10.28
N ARG A 244 19.95 -20.41 -8.99
CA ARG A 244 19.63 -21.70 -8.37
C ARG A 244 18.60 -21.49 -7.27
N PHE A 245 17.75 -22.48 -7.06
CA PHE A 245 16.63 -22.38 -6.13
C PHE A 245 16.67 -23.50 -5.11
N GLU A 246 16.39 -23.16 -3.86
CA GLU A 246 16.23 -24.13 -2.78
C GLU A 246 14.89 -23.89 -2.08
N THR A 247 14.12 -24.96 -1.87
CA THR A 247 12.85 -24.92 -1.15
C THR A 247 13.03 -25.39 0.29
N PHE A 248 12.50 -24.62 1.23
CA PHE A 248 12.53 -24.87 2.65
C PHE A 248 11.11 -25.00 3.19
N THR A 249 10.90 -25.96 4.09
CA THR A 249 9.62 -26.16 4.80
C THR A 249 9.69 -25.70 6.26
N THR A 250 10.87 -25.28 6.73
CA THR A 250 11.08 -24.81 8.11
C THR A 250 11.79 -23.46 8.12
N GLN A 251 11.30 -22.53 8.95
CA GLN A 251 11.84 -21.18 9.05
C GLN A 251 13.33 -21.16 9.44
N SER A 252 13.74 -22.03 10.38
CA SER A 252 15.13 -22.08 10.86
C SER A 252 16.14 -22.39 9.75
N SER A 253 15.83 -23.31 8.84
CA SER A 253 16.73 -23.66 7.73
C SER A 253 16.77 -22.57 6.66
N ALA A 254 15.61 -21.96 6.36
CA ALA A 254 15.53 -20.82 5.46
C ALA A 254 16.31 -19.60 6.00
N LEU A 255 16.17 -19.29 7.30
CA LEU A 255 16.93 -18.22 7.97
C LEU A 255 18.43 -18.45 7.81
N GLN A 256 18.92 -19.64 8.15
CA GLN A 256 20.35 -19.96 7.99
C GLN A 256 20.84 -19.88 6.54
N LYS A 257 19.98 -20.21 5.56
CA LYS A 257 20.34 -20.03 4.14
C LYS A 257 20.43 -18.56 3.78
N LEU A 258 19.41 -17.77 4.15
CA LEU A 258 19.34 -16.33 3.90
C LEU A 258 20.50 -15.59 4.55
N GLU A 259 20.85 -15.89 5.81
CA GLU A 259 21.99 -15.30 6.51
C GLU A 259 23.30 -15.45 5.73
N ARG A 260 23.54 -16.64 5.16
CA ARG A 260 24.74 -16.91 4.35
C ARG A 260 24.72 -16.23 2.99
N THR A 261 23.55 -15.95 2.45
CA THR A 261 23.38 -15.41 1.09
C THR A 261 23.02 -13.93 1.05
N ILE A 262 22.95 -13.24 2.19
CA ILE A 262 22.73 -11.78 2.25
C ILE A 262 23.65 -11.00 1.31
N PRO A 263 24.96 -11.28 1.19
CA PRO A 263 25.81 -10.54 0.25
C PRO A 263 25.33 -10.61 -1.20
N ALA A 264 24.68 -11.70 -1.64
CA ALA A 264 24.06 -11.79 -2.96
C ALA A 264 22.80 -10.91 -3.06
N PHE A 265 21.96 -10.89 -2.03
CA PHE A 265 20.78 -10.02 -2.01
C PHE A 265 21.15 -8.53 -1.92
N GLN A 266 22.35 -8.22 -1.42
CA GLN A 266 22.90 -6.86 -1.42
C GLN A 266 23.61 -6.50 -2.74
N SER A 267 23.91 -7.46 -3.62
CA SER A 267 24.53 -7.20 -4.93
C SER A 267 23.48 -6.77 -5.97
N PRO A 268 23.89 -6.33 -7.19
CA PRO A 268 22.96 -6.23 -8.31
C PRO A 268 22.14 -7.53 -8.46
N MET A 269 20.90 -7.41 -8.94
CA MET A 269 19.84 -8.42 -9.01
C MET A 269 19.20 -8.82 -7.67
N GLY A 270 19.68 -8.32 -6.53
CA GLY A 270 19.17 -8.73 -5.22
C GLY A 270 17.66 -8.53 -5.04
N VAL A 271 17.10 -7.42 -5.52
CA VAL A 271 15.64 -7.19 -5.43
C VAL A 271 14.87 -8.15 -6.33
N LEU A 272 15.34 -8.36 -7.56
CA LEU A 272 14.72 -9.29 -8.50
C LEU A 272 14.78 -10.74 -7.99
N MET A 273 15.92 -11.16 -7.41
CA MET A 273 16.08 -12.46 -6.77
C MET A 273 15.10 -12.66 -5.62
N PHE A 274 14.89 -11.62 -4.80
CA PHE A 274 13.93 -11.68 -3.70
C PHE A 274 12.48 -11.77 -4.22
N LEU A 275 12.12 -11.02 -5.26
CA LEU A 275 10.81 -11.13 -5.90
C LEU A 275 10.57 -12.53 -6.50
N ILE A 276 11.55 -13.07 -7.23
CA ILE A 276 11.47 -14.43 -7.79
C ILE A 276 11.29 -15.45 -6.66
N SER A 277 12.03 -15.29 -5.56
CA SER A 277 11.90 -16.13 -4.36
C SER A 277 10.48 -16.11 -3.82
N ALA A 278 9.84 -14.93 -3.74
CA ALA A 278 8.44 -14.79 -3.29
C ALA A 278 7.44 -15.44 -4.25
N LEU A 279 7.58 -15.22 -5.56
CA LEU A 279 6.72 -15.81 -6.59
C LEU A 279 6.79 -17.35 -6.57
N LEU A 280 7.98 -17.92 -6.47
CA LEU A 280 8.18 -19.37 -6.41
C LEU A 280 7.73 -19.96 -5.06
N SER A 281 7.80 -19.18 -3.97
CA SER A 281 7.23 -19.59 -2.68
C SER A 281 5.72 -19.74 -2.75
N ARG A 282 5.03 -18.78 -3.40
CA ARG A 282 3.59 -18.84 -3.67
C ARG A 282 3.23 -19.93 -4.68
N GLY A 283 4.09 -20.14 -5.67
CA GLY A 283 3.89 -21.01 -6.83
C GLY A 283 3.25 -20.26 -8.00
N LEU A 284 3.76 -20.45 -9.22
CA LEU A 284 3.36 -19.66 -10.39
C LEU A 284 1.87 -19.81 -10.74
N ASP A 285 1.34 -21.02 -10.66
CA ASP A 285 -0.09 -21.27 -10.91
C ASP A 285 -0.97 -20.62 -9.84
N SER A 286 -0.51 -20.62 -8.59
CA SER A 286 -1.20 -19.94 -7.50
C SER A 286 -1.18 -18.43 -7.70
N VAL A 287 -0.05 -17.85 -8.12
CA VAL A 287 0.04 -16.43 -8.48
C VAL A 287 -0.96 -16.11 -9.59
N GLN A 288 -1.04 -16.91 -10.67
CA GLN A 288 -2.04 -16.67 -11.71
C GLN A 288 -3.47 -16.82 -11.20
N SER A 289 -3.72 -17.75 -10.27
CA SER A 289 -5.04 -17.94 -9.66
C SER A 289 -5.44 -16.81 -8.72
N ASP A 290 -4.48 -16.07 -8.14
CA ASP A 290 -4.75 -14.91 -7.28
C ASP A 290 -5.25 -13.72 -8.10
N ARG A 291 -4.78 -13.59 -9.34
CA ARG A 291 -5.06 -12.45 -10.20
C ARG A 291 -6.49 -12.48 -10.74
N ASP A 292 -7.08 -11.29 -10.88
CA ASP A 292 -8.35 -11.13 -11.58
C ASP A 292 -8.14 -11.13 -13.11
N ASP A 293 -7.01 -10.57 -13.58
CA ASP A 293 -6.56 -10.62 -14.97
C ASP A 293 -5.08 -11.08 -15.03
N PRO A 294 -4.80 -12.32 -15.47
CA PRO A 294 -3.44 -12.87 -15.52
C PRO A 294 -2.63 -12.42 -16.74
N ASN A 295 -3.23 -11.69 -17.70
CA ASN A 295 -2.58 -11.35 -18.96
C ASN A 295 -1.45 -10.30 -18.82
N PRO A 296 -1.60 -9.23 -18.02
CA PRO A 296 -0.55 -8.22 -17.90
C PRO A 296 0.70 -8.79 -17.18
N PRO A 297 1.91 -8.36 -17.52
CA PRO A 297 3.09 -8.68 -16.72
C PRO A 297 3.05 -7.98 -15.36
N LEU A 298 3.74 -8.55 -14.37
CA LEU A 298 3.85 -7.99 -13.02
C LEU A 298 4.73 -6.73 -12.96
N VAL A 299 5.71 -6.62 -13.86
CA VAL A 299 6.47 -5.38 -14.09
C VAL A 299 5.75 -4.58 -15.17
N THR A 300 5.17 -3.45 -14.79
CA THR A 300 4.23 -2.71 -15.64
C THR A 300 4.95 -1.85 -16.67
N LYS A 301 4.47 -1.90 -17.92
CA LYS A 301 4.91 -1.03 -19.01
C LYS A 301 4.17 0.32 -18.94
N PRO A 302 4.75 1.42 -19.47
CA PRO A 302 6.05 1.52 -20.15
C PRO A 302 7.24 1.78 -19.21
N PHE A 303 7.00 2.04 -17.92
CA PHE A 303 8.02 2.59 -17.03
C PHE A 303 8.76 1.55 -16.15
N GLY A 304 8.30 0.29 -16.12
CA GLY A 304 8.96 -0.78 -15.37
C GLY A 304 8.61 -0.82 -13.88
N HIS A 305 7.45 -0.28 -13.47
CA HIS A 305 7.06 -0.24 -12.06
C HIS A 305 6.59 -1.61 -11.55
N ALA A 306 6.81 -1.86 -10.25
CA ALA A 306 6.16 -2.99 -9.58
C ALA A 306 4.64 -2.81 -9.59
N SER A 307 3.89 -3.82 -10.05
CA SER A 307 2.43 -3.81 -9.97
C SER A 307 1.92 -3.93 -8.53
N GLN A 308 0.64 -3.62 -8.33
CA GLN A 308 0.00 -3.79 -7.02
C GLN A 308 -0.04 -5.26 -6.58
N GLU A 309 -0.11 -6.21 -7.52
CA GLU A 309 -0.01 -7.65 -7.20
C GLU A 309 1.32 -8.02 -6.56
N ILE A 310 2.44 -7.43 -7.01
CA ILE A 310 3.76 -7.63 -6.38
C ILE A 310 3.72 -7.10 -4.94
N VAL A 311 3.21 -5.88 -4.74
CA VAL A 311 3.16 -5.25 -3.42
C VAL A 311 2.28 -6.07 -2.48
N ASN A 312 1.08 -6.46 -2.91
CA ASN A 312 0.16 -7.24 -2.11
C ASN A 312 0.70 -8.65 -1.81
N LEU A 313 1.37 -9.31 -2.76
CA LEU A 313 2.05 -10.59 -2.51
C LEU A 313 3.02 -10.46 -1.32
N LEU A 314 3.81 -9.39 -1.27
CA LEU A 314 4.78 -9.17 -0.20
C LEU A 314 4.15 -8.69 1.12
N LEU A 315 2.95 -8.11 1.09
CA LEU A 315 2.23 -7.62 2.28
C LEU A 315 1.32 -8.69 2.92
N CYS A 316 0.64 -9.52 2.13
CA CYS A 316 -0.35 -10.48 2.61
C CYS A 316 -0.13 -11.93 2.14
N GLY A 317 0.79 -12.16 1.20
CA GLY A 317 1.06 -13.49 0.62
C GLY A 317 0.18 -13.86 -0.56
N GLU A 318 -0.67 -12.95 -1.07
CA GLU A 318 -1.55 -13.20 -2.22
C GLU A 318 -1.33 -12.12 -3.30
N ALA A 319 -1.18 -12.54 -4.55
CA ALA A 319 -0.92 -11.65 -5.69
C ALA A 319 -2.21 -11.01 -6.26
N VAL A 320 -3.07 -10.49 -5.38
CA VAL A 320 -4.31 -9.78 -5.76
C VAL A 320 -4.00 -8.34 -6.18
N ALA A 321 -4.71 -7.82 -7.19
CA ALA A 321 -4.47 -6.46 -7.68
C ALA A 321 -5.19 -5.38 -6.85
N ASN A 322 -6.23 -5.75 -6.10
CA ASN A 322 -7.08 -4.79 -5.40
C ASN A 322 -6.68 -4.62 -3.93
N VAL A 323 -6.99 -3.43 -3.39
CA VAL A 323 -6.64 -3.01 -2.03
C VAL A 323 -7.84 -2.92 -1.08
N PHE A 324 -9.04 -3.32 -1.52
CA PHE A 324 -10.23 -3.43 -0.66
C PHE A 324 -10.26 -4.78 0.08
N ASP A 325 -11.12 -4.91 1.10
CA ASP A 325 -11.23 -6.15 1.88
C ASP A 325 -12.09 -7.21 1.18
N GLY A 326 -11.67 -8.48 1.29
CA GLY A 326 -12.48 -9.63 0.91
C GLY A 326 -12.72 -9.73 -0.59
N ARG A 327 -13.99 -9.81 -0.99
CA ARG A 327 -14.40 -9.92 -2.41
C ARG A 327 -15.48 -8.89 -2.70
N MET A 328 -15.43 -8.30 -3.89
CA MET A 328 -16.44 -7.36 -4.36
C MET A 328 -17.29 -8.04 -5.42
N ASP A 329 -18.59 -8.18 -5.15
CA ASP A 329 -19.57 -8.69 -6.12
C ASP A 329 -19.95 -7.59 -7.10
N LEU A 330 -19.76 -7.83 -8.40
CA LEU A 330 -20.16 -6.93 -9.48
C LEU A 330 -21.52 -7.31 -10.08
N GLY A 331 -22.18 -8.35 -9.56
CA GLY A 331 -23.37 -8.97 -10.13
C GLY A 331 -23.05 -10.01 -11.19
N GLY A 332 -24.05 -10.82 -11.57
CA GLY A 332 -23.90 -11.81 -12.63
C GLY A 332 -22.91 -12.96 -12.32
N GLY A 333 -22.54 -13.15 -11.05
CA GLY A 333 -21.54 -14.13 -10.62
C GLY A 333 -20.09 -13.68 -10.81
N MET A 334 -19.85 -12.39 -11.07
CA MET A 334 -18.52 -11.80 -11.19
C MET A 334 -18.05 -11.26 -9.85
N PHE A 335 -16.83 -11.62 -9.45
CA PHE A 335 -16.22 -11.13 -8.22
C PHE A 335 -14.82 -10.60 -8.50
N LEU A 336 -14.49 -9.45 -7.93
CA LEU A 336 -13.11 -8.97 -7.83
C LEU A 336 -12.51 -9.44 -6.50
N LYS A 337 -11.25 -9.85 -6.52
CA LYS A 337 -10.53 -10.34 -5.33
C LYS A 337 -9.79 -9.19 -4.66
N GLY A 338 -10.08 -8.97 -3.38
CA GLY A 338 -9.35 -8.06 -2.51
C GLY A 338 -8.51 -8.81 -1.48
N ILE A 339 -8.13 -8.09 -0.43
CA ILE A 339 -7.28 -8.58 0.65
C ILE A 339 -8.09 -9.46 1.59
N SER A 340 -7.72 -10.72 1.74
CA SER A 340 -8.49 -11.72 2.48
C SER A 340 -8.38 -11.63 4.01
N LYS A 341 -7.27 -11.09 4.52
CA LYS A 341 -6.91 -11.11 5.95
C LYS A 341 -6.15 -9.86 6.38
N ASN A 342 -6.17 -9.58 7.68
CA ASN A 342 -5.33 -8.55 8.30
C ASN A 342 -3.85 -8.82 8.05
N VAL A 343 -3.09 -7.75 7.81
CA VAL A 343 -1.64 -7.83 7.52
C VAL A 343 -0.79 -7.40 8.72
N GLU A 344 0.46 -7.85 8.74
CA GLU A 344 1.44 -7.46 9.76
C GLU A 344 1.86 -5.98 9.60
N VAL A 345 2.07 -5.54 8.35
CA VAL A 345 2.35 -4.14 7.96
C VAL A 345 1.40 -3.74 6.83
N GLY A 346 0.91 -2.52 6.86
CA GLY A 346 -0.22 -2.04 6.08
C GLY A 346 0.15 -1.38 4.77
N PHE A 347 -0.88 -0.82 4.13
CA PHE A 347 -0.75 -0.06 2.90
C PHE A 347 -1.72 1.11 2.89
N LEU A 348 -1.27 2.26 2.40
CA LEU A 348 -2.10 3.41 2.07
C LEU A 348 -1.68 3.92 0.69
N THR A 349 -2.59 4.59 -0.03
CA THR A 349 -2.26 5.17 -1.32
C THR A 349 -2.83 6.57 -1.48
N PHE A 350 -2.06 7.44 -2.14
CA PHE A 350 -2.51 8.78 -2.50
C PHE A 350 -3.74 8.74 -3.40
N ILE A 351 -3.85 7.71 -4.24
CA ILE A 351 -4.95 7.51 -5.19
C ILE A 351 -6.30 7.30 -4.47
N GLU A 352 -6.30 6.83 -3.23
CA GLU A 352 -7.52 6.77 -2.41
C GLU A 352 -8.01 8.17 -2.01
N SER A 353 -7.10 9.10 -1.69
CA SER A 353 -7.47 10.48 -1.36
C SER A 353 -8.16 11.18 -2.54
N LEU A 354 -7.77 10.80 -3.76
CA LEU A 354 -8.39 11.23 -5.01
C LEU A 354 -9.69 10.49 -5.37
N GLN A 355 -10.17 9.59 -4.51
CA GLN A 355 -11.41 8.81 -4.68
C GLN A 355 -11.41 7.85 -5.88
N PHE A 356 -10.23 7.44 -6.38
CA PHE A 356 -10.12 6.46 -7.47
C PHE A 356 -10.18 5.01 -6.99
N CYS A 357 -9.80 4.75 -5.74
CA CYS A 357 -9.95 3.44 -5.09
C CYS A 357 -10.30 3.61 -3.62
N LYS A 358 -10.68 2.50 -2.97
CA LYS A 358 -10.93 2.43 -1.53
C LYS A 358 -10.02 1.38 -0.93
N VAL A 359 -9.13 1.78 -0.01
CA VAL A 359 -8.29 0.85 0.72
C VAL A 359 -9.10 0.25 1.87
N GLY A 360 -9.05 -1.06 1.99
CA GLY A 360 -9.75 -1.85 3.00
C GLY A 360 -9.11 -1.75 4.38
N GLN A 361 -9.87 -2.13 5.40
CA GLN A 361 -9.42 -2.13 6.79
C GLN A 361 -8.28 -3.10 7.04
N HIS A 362 -8.22 -4.21 6.31
CA HIS A 362 -7.12 -5.17 6.43
C HIS A 362 -5.76 -4.51 6.19
N LEU A 363 -5.68 -3.56 5.23
CA LEU A 363 -4.47 -2.80 4.91
C LEU A 363 -4.33 -1.49 5.71
N LYS A 364 -5.43 -0.85 6.10
CA LYS A 364 -5.41 0.40 6.88
C LYS A 364 -5.08 0.20 8.35
N CYS A 365 -5.46 -0.94 8.90
CA CYS A 365 -5.29 -1.31 10.31
C CYS A 365 -4.35 -2.52 10.47
N PRO A 366 -3.09 -2.43 10.02
CA PRO A 366 -2.11 -3.48 10.26
C PRO A 366 -1.85 -3.68 11.74
N LYS A 367 -1.34 -4.87 12.08
CA LYS A 367 -0.94 -5.24 13.44
C LYS A 367 0.16 -4.33 14.00
N TRP A 368 1.13 -3.95 13.18
CA TRP A 368 2.16 -2.98 13.52
C TRP A 368 1.87 -1.67 12.78
N PRO A 369 2.00 -0.49 13.41
CA PRO A 369 1.72 0.80 12.78
C PRO A 369 2.82 1.17 11.79
N ILE A 370 2.92 0.41 10.71
CA ILE A 370 3.86 0.57 9.60
C ILE A 370 3.03 0.39 8.34
N TRP A 371 3.15 1.30 7.40
CA TRP A 371 2.42 1.30 6.13
C TRP A 371 3.35 1.59 4.98
N VAL A 372 3.24 0.78 3.93
CA VAL A 372 3.75 1.16 2.61
C VAL A 372 2.81 2.23 2.04
N ILE A 373 3.37 3.34 1.58
CA ILE A 373 2.62 4.44 0.94
C ILE A 373 2.87 4.38 -0.56
N GLY A 374 1.83 4.10 -1.34
CA GLY A 374 1.87 4.17 -2.80
C GLY A 374 1.44 5.54 -3.33
N SER A 375 2.27 6.15 -4.17
CA SER A 375 1.89 7.30 -5.00
C SER A 375 1.70 6.86 -6.46
N GLU A 376 1.63 7.82 -7.38
CA GLU A 376 1.53 7.54 -8.81
C GLU A 376 2.79 6.89 -9.38
N SER A 377 3.97 7.22 -8.83
CA SER A 377 5.27 6.84 -9.40
C SER A 377 6.21 6.15 -8.41
N HIS A 378 5.93 6.22 -7.11
CA HIS A 378 6.88 5.84 -6.08
C HIS A 378 6.23 5.20 -4.85
N TYR A 379 6.96 4.29 -4.20
CA TYR A 379 6.55 3.68 -2.93
C TYR A 379 7.50 4.11 -1.82
N THR A 380 6.90 4.55 -0.71
CA THR A 380 7.63 5.00 0.49
C THR A 380 7.09 4.28 1.73
N VAL A 381 7.67 4.51 2.90
CA VAL A 381 7.21 3.86 4.14
C VAL A 381 6.89 4.88 5.21
N LEU A 382 5.73 4.72 5.83
CA LEU A 382 5.27 5.49 6.98
C LEU A 382 5.21 4.56 8.21
N PHE A 383 5.64 5.02 9.38
CA PHE A 383 5.58 4.21 10.59
C PHE A 383 5.46 5.03 11.86
N ALA A 384 4.90 4.43 12.91
CA ALA A 384 4.98 4.95 14.28
C ALA A 384 5.90 4.07 15.12
N LEU A 385 6.46 4.64 16.19
CA LEU A 385 7.24 3.90 17.19
C LEU A 385 6.34 3.31 18.29
N ASP A 386 5.22 3.97 18.57
CA ASP A 386 4.24 3.54 19.56
C ASP A 386 3.10 2.76 18.86
N PRO A 387 2.88 1.47 19.19
CA PRO A 387 1.78 0.70 18.62
C PRO A 387 0.41 1.21 19.06
N SER A 388 0.32 1.99 20.14
CA SER A 388 -0.96 2.55 20.62
C SER A 388 -1.64 3.47 19.60
N VAL A 389 -0.89 3.99 18.62
CA VAL A 389 -1.40 4.79 17.51
C VAL A 389 -2.49 4.06 16.70
N GLN A 390 -2.44 2.73 16.66
CA GLN A 390 -3.44 1.88 16.02
C GLN A 390 -4.61 1.47 16.90
N GLU A 391 -4.54 1.73 18.22
CA GLU A 391 -5.66 1.39 19.12
C GLU A 391 -6.90 2.15 18.69
N GLU A 392 -7.93 1.40 18.30
CA GLU A 392 -9.22 1.96 17.97
C GLU A 392 -9.89 2.45 19.25
N ASN A 393 -10.38 3.69 19.22
CA ASN A 393 -11.23 4.17 20.30
C ASN A 393 -12.64 3.55 20.18
N GLU A 394 -13.45 3.68 21.23
CA GLU A 394 -14.82 3.17 21.26
C GLU A 394 -15.66 3.65 20.06
N LEU A 395 -15.41 4.87 19.59
CA LEU A 395 -16.07 5.48 18.44
C LEU A 395 -15.72 4.73 17.14
N GLU A 396 -14.44 4.52 16.87
CA GLU A 396 -13.92 3.81 15.69
C GLU A 396 -14.40 2.35 15.67
N LEU A 397 -14.32 1.66 16.81
CA LEU A 397 -14.77 0.26 16.92
C LEU A 397 -16.27 0.14 16.63
N ARG A 398 -17.07 1.07 17.17
CA ARG A 398 -18.52 1.09 16.99
C ARG A 398 -18.89 1.48 15.56
N GLU A 399 -18.17 2.41 14.95
CA GLU A 399 -18.31 2.76 13.52
C GLU A 399 -18.08 1.53 12.64
N SER A 400 -16.95 0.85 12.84
CA SER A 400 -16.60 -0.37 12.10
C SER A 400 -17.65 -1.47 12.27
N GLN A 401 -18.17 -1.68 13.48
CA GLN A 401 -19.22 -2.66 13.75
C GLN A 401 -20.50 -2.34 12.96
N ILE A 402 -20.99 -1.09 13.05
CA ILE A 402 -22.24 -0.68 12.41
C ILE A 402 -22.07 -0.63 10.89
N ARG A 403 -20.90 -0.17 10.42
CA ARG A 403 -20.54 -0.14 9.01
C ARG A 403 -20.53 -1.52 8.39
N ARG A 404 -19.97 -2.50 9.08
CA ARG A 404 -19.97 -3.90 8.61
C ARG A 404 -21.39 -4.45 8.49
N ALA A 405 -22.23 -4.21 9.49
CA ALA A 405 -23.63 -4.64 9.44
C ALA A 405 -24.38 -3.93 8.30
N PHE A 406 -24.12 -2.65 8.07
CA PHE A 406 -24.69 -1.87 6.97
C PHE A 406 -24.26 -2.40 5.60
N ASP A 407 -22.95 -2.53 5.37
CA ASP A 407 -22.38 -2.96 4.10
C ASP A 407 -22.77 -4.42 3.77
N ALA A 408 -22.95 -5.28 4.77
CA ALA A 408 -23.46 -6.65 4.58
C ALA A 408 -24.88 -6.71 4.00
N ARG A 409 -25.64 -5.61 4.10
CA ARG A 409 -27.00 -5.47 3.54
C ARG A 409 -27.04 -4.53 2.35
N ASP A 410 -25.91 -3.96 1.94
CA ASP A 410 -25.79 -3.10 0.78
C ASP A 410 -25.75 -3.95 -0.50
N GLN A 411 -26.92 -4.11 -1.13
CA GLN A 411 -27.05 -4.78 -2.42
C GLN A 411 -26.66 -3.88 -3.61
N SER A 412 -26.30 -2.62 -3.38
CA SER A 412 -25.95 -1.66 -4.43
C SER A 412 -24.49 -1.77 -4.89
N GLY A 413 -23.73 -2.74 -4.37
CA GLY A 413 -22.31 -2.91 -4.70
C GLY A 413 -21.41 -1.86 -4.05
N GLY A 414 -21.75 -1.39 -2.85
CA GLY A 414 -20.99 -0.38 -2.10
C GLY A 414 -21.39 1.08 -2.39
N GLY A 415 -22.61 1.29 -2.89
CA GLY A 415 -23.18 2.62 -3.12
C GLY A 415 -23.51 3.39 -1.83
N GLY A 416 -23.43 2.74 -0.67
CA GLY A 416 -23.56 3.41 0.63
C GLY A 416 -25.00 3.67 1.05
N PHE A 417 -25.96 2.90 0.51
CA PHE A 417 -27.36 2.94 0.90
C PHE A 417 -27.98 1.54 1.00
N ILE A 418 -28.96 1.37 1.89
CA ILE A 418 -29.71 0.12 2.10
C ILE A 418 -31.22 0.39 2.09
N THR A 419 -32.05 -0.64 1.87
CA THR A 419 -33.52 -0.49 1.97
C THR A 419 -33.97 -0.36 3.43
N ALA A 420 -35.16 0.20 3.66
CA ALA A 420 -35.73 0.26 5.01
C ALA A 420 -35.86 -1.13 5.67
N ASP A 421 -36.20 -2.17 4.90
CA ASP A 421 -36.28 -3.55 5.40
C ASP A 421 -34.91 -4.10 5.86
N ALA A 422 -33.86 -3.79 5.09
CA ALA A 422 -32.48 -4.14 5.46
C ALA A 422 -32.03 -3.37 6.70
N PHE A 423 -32.43 -2.09 6.81
CA PHE A 423 -32.07 -1.25 7.94
C PHE A 423 -32.58 -1.78 9.28
N HIS A 424 -33.79 -2.34 9.33
CA HIS A 424 -34.30 -2.98 10.55
C HIS A 424 -33.39 -4.10 11.04
N GLN A 425 -32.77 -4.85 10.14
CA GLN A 425 -31.84 -5.92 10.47
C GLN A 425 -30.52 -5.36 11.01
N VAL A 426 -30.01 -4.26 10.41
CA VAL A 426 -28.81 -3.55 10.91
C VAL A 426 -29.02 -3.05 12.33
N VAL A 427 -30.16 -2.42 12.61
CA VAL A 427 -30.50 -1.88 13.94
C VAL A 427 -30.58 -2.98 14.98
N GLN A 428 -31.18 -4.13 14.65
CA GLN A 428 -31.24 -5.30 15.53
C GLN A 428 -29.85 -5.90 15.78
N GLU A 429 -29.07 -6.14 14.72
CA GLU A 429 -27.74 -6.75 14.79
C GLU A 429 -26.74 -5.90 15.59
N THR A 430 -26.89 -4.58 15.52
CA THR A 430 -26.00 -3.62 16.20
C THR A 430 -26.53 -3.16 17.56
N ASN A 431 -27.69 -3.63 18.01
CA ASN A 431 -28.35 -3.22 19.25
C ASN A 431 -28.61 -1.70 19.35
N ILE A 432 -28.98 -1.06 18.24
CA ILE A 432 -29.36 0.36 18.23
C ILE A 432 -30.85 0.47 18.55
N ARG A 433 -31.24 1.44 19.38
CA ARG A 433 -32.64 1.72 19.74
C ARG A 433 -32.99 3.15 19.40
N LEU A 434 -33.53 3.35 18.20
CA LEU A 434 -33.92 4.68 17.73
C LEU A 434 -35.28 5.10 18.29
N PRO A 435 -35.44 6.36 18.72
CA PRO A 435 -36.75 6.96 18.97
C PRO A 435 -37.63 6.88 17.72
N VAL A 436 -38.95 6.75 17.90
CA VAL A 436 -39.92 6.56 16.80
C VAL A 436 -39.85 7.71 15.79
N GLU A 437 -39.64 8.93 16.25
CA GLU A 437 -39.50 10.13 15.40
C GLU A 437 -38.30 10.00 14.45
N LYS A 438 -37.09 9.80 14.99
CA LYS A 438 -35.86 9.63 14.17
C LYS A 438 -35.93 8.41 13.25
N LEU A 439 -36.59 7.34 13.68
CA LEU A 439 -36.80 6.15 12.85
C LEU A 439 -37.68 6.48 11.63
N ASN A 440 -38.78 7.20 11.84
CA ASN A 440 -39.68 7.61 10.76
C ASN A 440 -39.00 8.58 9.79
N ASP A 441 -38.19 9.51 10.30
CA ASP A 441 -37.46 10.49 9.48
C ASP A 441 -36.43 9.81 8.57
N ILE A 442 -35.63 8.90 9.12
CA ILE A 442 -34.62 8.16 8.35
C ILE A 442 -35.30 7.25 7.30
N CYS A 443 -36.41 6.61 7.65
CA CYS A 443 -37.14 5.72 6.74
C CYS A 443 -38.03 6.44 5.72
N ALA A 444 -38.22 7.76 5.81
CA ALA A 444 -39.19 8.51 5.00
C ALA A 444 -38.91 8.44 3.49
N THR A 445 -37.64 8.34 3.10
CA THR A 445 -37.18 8.27 1.69
C THR A 445 -37.23 6.85 1.12
N GLY A 446 -37.46 5.82 1.94
CA GLY A 446 -37.47 4.41 1.56
C GLY A 446 -36.09 3.76 1.42
N PHE A 447 -35.02 4.54 1.49
CA PHE A 447 -33.63 4.07 1.49
C PHE A 447 -32.80 4.83 2.52
N ILE A 448 -31.89 4.15 3.19
CA ILE A 448 -31.07 4.70 4.26
C ILE A 448 -29.67 4.93 3.74
N VAL A 449 -29.17 6.16 3.80
CA VAL A 449 -27.79 6.49 3.41
C VAL A 449 -26.88 6.39 4.64
N TRP A 450 -25.68 5.81 4.47
CA TRP A 450 -24.71 5.65 5.55
C TRP A 450 -24.43 6.94 6.32
N SER A 451 -24.23 8.06 5.61
CA SER A 451 -23.90 9.35 6.22
C SER A 451 -25.02 9.84 7.15
N GLU A 452 -26.28 9.67 6.76
CA GLU A 452 -27.44 10.10 7.54
C GLU A 452 -27.61 9.22 8.79
N LEU A 453 -27.52 7.91 8.62
CA LEU A 453 -27.55 6.96 9.74
C LEU A 453 -26.44 7.26 10.75
N TRP A 454 -25.22 7.47 10.25
CA TRP A 454 -24.07 7.71 11.11
C TRP A 454 -24.22 9.02 11.92
N GLN A 455 -24.75 10.09 11.32
CA GLN A 455 -25.05 11.33 12.04
C GLN A 455 -26.06 11.09 13.17
N VAL A 456 -27.12 10.32 12.92
CA VAL A 456 -28.12 10.00 13.95
C VAL A 456 -27.50 9.20 15.10
N ILE A 457 -26.59 8.26 14.81
CA ILE A 457 -25.90 7.46 15.83
C ILE A 457 -24.96 8.32 16.70
N LEU A 458 -24.29 9.31 16.10
CA LEU A 458 -23.43 10.24 16.82
C LEU A 458 -24.20 11.09 17.83
N GLU A 459 -25.48 11.37 17.58
CA GLU A 459 -26.34 12.14 18.49
C GLU A 459 -27.12 11.28 19.50
N LEU A 460 -27.12 9.95 19.32
CA LEU A 460 -27.89 9.02 20.12
C LEU A 460 -27.16 8.68 21.43
N ASP A 461 -27.89 8.61 22.53
CA ASP A 461 -27.31 8.27 23.84
C ASP A 461 -26.74 6.84 23.87
N ARG A 462 -25.68 6.66 24.66
CA ARG A 462 -24.97 5.38 24.82
C ARG A 462 -25.87 4.22 25.26
N ASN A 463 -26.84 4.48 26.14
CA ASN A 463 -27.81 3.48 26.62
C ASN A 463 -28.76 2.98 25.51
N LEU A 464 -28.93 3.75 24.44
CA LEU A 464 -29.71 3.43 23.25
C LEU A 464 -28.84 2.86 22.12
N GLY A 465 -27.55 2.59 22.39
CA GLY A 465 -26.62 2.06 21.39
C GLY A 465 -25.98 3.11 20.49
N GLY A 466 -26.15 4.40 20.80
CA GLY A 466 -25.47 5.51 20.14
C GLY A 466 -24.10 5.85 20.75
N ILE A 467 -23.48 6.93 20.28
CA ILE A 467 -22.12 7.34 20.67
C ILE A 467 -22.04 8.83 20.98
N LYS A 468 -23.12 9.41 21.53
CA LYS A 468 -23.12 10.81 21.96
C LYS A 468 -21.95 11.08 22.92
N ASP A 469 -21.04 11.96 22.49
CA ASP A 469 -19.87 12.33 23.27
C ASP A 469 -20.18 13.54 24.16
N SER A 470 -20.45 13.29 25.44
CA SER A 470 -20.68 14.37 26.41
C SER A 470 -19.43 15.23 26.70
N THR A 471 -18.24 14.78 26.27
CA THR A 471 -16.95 15.40 26.60
C THR A 471 -16.37 16.26 25.47
N GLY A 472 -16.87 16.10 24.23
CA GLY A 472 -16.33 16.76 23.02
C GLY A 472 -14.87 16.40 22.70
N MET A 473 -14.30 15.38 23.34
CA MET A 473 -12.90 14.97 23.22
C MET A 473 -12.75 13.62 22.51
N MET A 474 -13.85 12.92 22.21
CA MET A 474 -13.83 11.58 21.65
C MET A 474 -13.26 11.59 20.23
N GLY A 475 -12.35 10.65 19.96
CA GLY A 475 -11.64 10.58 18.70
C GLY A 475 -10.41 11.49 18.60
N LYS A 476 -10.14 12.35 19.60
CA LYS A 476 -8.92 13.15 19.62
C LYS A 476 -7.70 12.24 19.77
N LYS A 477 -6.76 12.33 18.83
CA LYS A 477 -5.46 11.63 18.88
C LYS A 477 -4.34 12.62 18.57
N VAL A 478 -3.24 12.52 19.30
CA VAL A 478 -2.00 13.26 19.01
C VAL A 478 -0.85 12.28 19.14
N PHE A 479 -0.06 12.13 18.09
CA PHE A 479 1.04 11.17 18.04
C PHE A 479 2.08 11.58 16.98
N ASP A 480 3.27 11.00 17.08
CA ASP A 480 4.32 11.17 16.10
C ASP A 480 4.37 9.98 15.15
N ILE A 481 4.59 10.26 13.87
CA ILE A 481 4.86 9.28 12.81
C ILE A 481 6.11 9.69 12.03
N TYR A 482 6.76 8.73 11.41
CA TYR A 482 7.99 8.89 10.66
C TYR A 482 7.74 8.45 9.22
N HIS A 483 8.29 9.20 8.28
CA HIS A 483 8.20 8.92 6.85
C HIS A 483 9.61 8.74 6.28
N PHE A 484 9.84 7.60 5.64
CA PHE A 484 11.07 7.31 4.93
C PHE A 484 10.80 7.24 3.42
N ASN A 485 11.47 8.09 2.65
CA ASN A 485 11.20 8.23 1.22
C ASN A 485 11.94 7.23 0.32
N GLY A 486 12.95 6.48 0.80
CA GLY A 486 13.61 5.41 0.04
C GLY A 486 14.47 5.84 -1.17
N ILE A 487 14.63 7.13 -1.46
CA ILE A 487 15.37 7.62 -2.63
C ILE A 487 16.87 7.61 -2.34
N ALA A 488 17.71 7.02 -3.21
CA ALA A 488 19.17 7.05 -3.03
C ALA A 488 19.87 8.25 -3.67
N LYS A 489 19.32 8.81 -4.76
CA LYS A 489 20.02 9.81 -5.58
C LYS A 489 19.78 11.23 -5.06
N SER A 490 20.87 11.97 -4.90
CA SER A 490 20.85 13.42 -4.86
C SER A 490 20.83 13.98 -6.28
N ASP A 491 19.74 14.62 -6.70
CA ASP A 491 19.73 15.38 -7.95
C ASP A 491 20.61 16.63 -7.80
N ILE A 492 21.92 16.43 -7.88
CA ILE A 492 22.92 17.51 -7.98
C ILE A 492 23.18 17.82 -9.47
N ASN A 493 22.87 16.88 -10.39
CA ASN A 493 23.20 16.98 -11.82
C ASN A 493 21.98 17.11 -12.77
N GLY A 494 20.76 16.91 -12.29
CA GLY A 494 19.57 17.38 -13.00
C GLY A 494 19.50 18.88 -12.77
N GLY A 495 19.82 19.69 -13.78
CA GLY A 495 19.92 21.14 -13.63
C GLY A 495 18.73 21.67 -12.85
N ALA A 496 18.99 22.36 -11.73
CA ALA A 496 18.00 23.16 -11.05
C ALA A 496 17.49 24.21 -12.04
N GLN A 497 16.50 23.85 -12.86
CA GLN A 497 15.68 24.82 -13.56
C GLN A 497 14.85 25.50 -12.48
N ALA A 498 15.42 26.56 -11.91
CA ALA A 498 14.66 27.55 -11.19
C ALA A 498 13.58 28.05 -12.16
N ILE A 499 12.34 27.60 -11.98
CA ILE A 499 11.21 28.19 -12.66
C ILE A 499 10.97 29.53 -11.98
N ALA A 500 11.46 30.60 -12.60
CA ALA A 500 11.16 31.96 -12.18
C ALA A 500 9.68 32.26 -12.50
N VAL A 501 8.79 31.97 -11.57
CA VAL A 501 7.44 32.53 -11.56
C VAL A 501 7.47 33.76 -10.66
N GLU A 502 7.28 34.93 -11.25
CA GLU A 502 7.03 36.23 -10.60
C GLU A 502 7.67 36.40 -9.20
N GLY A 503 9.00 36.52 -9.16
CA GLY A 503 9.71 37.11 -8.02
C GLY A 503 10.00 36.22 -6.82
N HIS A 504 9.69 34.92 -6.84
CA HIS A 504 10.18 33.96 -5.84
C HIS A 504 11.00 32.84 -6.50
N VAL A 505 12.26 32.70 -6.10
CA VAL A 505 13.10 31.56 -6.48
C VAL A 505 12.67 30.38 -5.61
N VAL A 506 11.79 29.51 -6.13
CA VAL A 506 11.52 28.21 -5.52
C VAL A 506 12.49 27.22 -6.14
N SER A 507 13.58 26.90 -5.43
CA SER A 507 14.46 25.80 -5.81
C SER A 507 13.68 24.50 -5.73
N ALA A 508 13.69 23.68 -6.78
CA ALA A 508 13.12 22.33 -6.73
C ALA A 508 13.74 21.57 -5.55
N PRO A 509 12.94 20.85 -4.73
CA PRO A 509 13.44 20.15 -3.56
C PRO A 509 14.45 19.10 -4.00
N VAL A 510 15.68 19.18 -3.47
CA VAL A 510 16.73 18.20 -3.74
C VAL A 510 16.20 16.83 -3.33
N GLN A 511 16.03 15.91 -4.29
CA GLN A 511 15.74 14.51 -3.96
C GLN A 511 16.94 13.95 -3.19
N ARG A 512 16.75 13.31 -2.05
CA ARG A 512 17.80 12.65 -1.26
C ARG A 512 17.14 11.66 -0.29
N PRO A 513 17.85 10.67 0.26
CA PRO A 513 17.31 9.88 1.35
C PRO A 513 16.86 10.80 2.48
N ARG A 514 15.63 10.63 2.97
CA ARG A 514 15.07 11.42 4.07
C ARG A 514 14.25 10.56 5.01
N LEU A 515 14.41 10.83 6.30
CA LEU A 515 13.55 10.36 7.37
C LEU A 515 12.90 11.57 8.04
N THR A 516 11.63 11.84 7.73
CA THR A 516 10.90 13.00 8.24
C THR A 516 10.01 12.59 9.40
N LYS A 517 10.13 13.28 10.54
CA LYS A 517 9.21 13.14 11.67
C LYS A 517 8.03 14.10 11.51
N LEU A 518 6.81 13.57 11.50
CA LEU A 518 5.57 14.32 11.47
C LEU A 518 4.85 14.19 12.80
N ASN A 519 4.38 15.31 13.33
CA ASN A 519 3.43 15.33 14.43
C ASN A 519 2.00 15.39 13.86
N VAL A 520 1.19 14.40 14.21
CA VAL A 520 -0.20 14.24 13.74
C VAL A 520 -1.15 14.62 14.85
N ALA A 521 -2.10 15.49 14.54
CA ALA A 521 -3.22 15.82 15.40
C ALA A 521 -4.53 15.51 14.68
N VAL A 522 -5.28 14.55 15.23
CA VAL A 522 -6.64 14.19 14.81
C VAL A 522 -7.60 14.93 15.72
N PRO A 523 -8.41 15.87 15.19
CA PRO A 523 -9.38 16.60 16.00
C PRO A 523 -10.51 15.65 16.46
N PRO A 524 -11.19 15.97 17.57
CA PRO A 524 -12.37 15.22 17.97
C PRO A 524 -13.47 15.26 16.89
N LYS A 525 -14.26 14.20 16.80
CA LYS A 525 -15.45 14.16 15.95
C LYS A 525 -16.56 14.95 16.66
N TRP A 526 -16.92 16.11 16.13
CA TRP A 526 -18.00 16.94 16.67
C TRP A 526 -19.35 16.51 16.09
N THR A 527 -20.41 16.62 16.90
CA THR A 527 -21.79 16.71 16.39
C THR A 527 -22.04 18.08 15.75
N GLN A 528 -23.08 18.21 14.92
CA GLN A 528 -23.42 19.48 14.25
C GLN A 528 -23.74 20.59 15.26
N GLU A 529 -24.33 20.25 16.41
CA GLU A 529 -24.63 21.18 17.52
C GLU A 529 -23.35 21.65 18.25
N GLU A 530 -22.37 20.76 18.45
CA GLU A 530 -21.08 21.07 19.09
C GLU A 530 -20.16 21.89 18.18
N TYR A 531 -20.22 21.66 16.88
CA TYR A 531 -19.50 22.48 15.91
C TYR A 531 -19.98 23.94 15.94
N LEU A 532 -21.29 24.15 16.01
CA LEU A 532 -21.89 25.49 16.07
C LEU A 532 -21.62 26.20 17.40
N SER A 533 -21.52 25.46 18.51
CA SER A 533 -21.20 26.04 19.83
C SER A 533 -19.70 26.36 19.99
N CYS A 534 -18.80 25.62 19.33
CA CYS A 534 -17.36 25.89 19.34
C CYS A 534 -16.89 26.89 18.26
N ALA A 535 -17.64 27.04 17.15
CA ALA A 535 -17.28 27.92 16.03
C ALA A 535 -17.64 29.41 16.26
N LEU A 536 -18.27 29.76 17.40
CA LEU A 536 -18.42 31.15 17.81
C LEU A 536 -17.10 31.65 18.39
N PRO A 537 -16.51 32.75 17.90
CA PRO A 537 -15.31 33.31 18.50
C PRO A 537 -15.66 33.75 19.93
N MET A 538 -15.09 33.07 20.94
CA MET A 538 -15.12 33.58 22.30
C MET A 538 -14.34 34.89 22.33
N ALA A 539 -15.07 36.00 22.23
CA ALA A 539 -14.55 37.31 22.53
C ALA A 539 -14.18 37.38 24.01
N SER A 540 -12.92 37.73 24.26
CA SER A 540 -12.35 38.27 25.49
C SER A 540 -12.49 37.46 26.79
N SER A 541 -11.41 36.80 27.19
CA SER A 541 -10.88 37.03 28.55
C SER A 541 -9.35 36.98 28.51
N SER A 542 -8.76 38.08 28.96
CA SER A 542 -7.33 38.31 29.05
C SER A 542 -6.79 37.65 30.32
N GLU A 543 -6.12 36.52 30.19
CA GLU A 543 -5.19 36.04 31.22
C GLU A 543 -3.86 35.68 30.57
N LYS A 544 -2.82 36.41 31.02
CA LYS A 544 -1.42 36.15 30.74
C LYS A 544 -1.04 34.89 31.50
N ASP A 545 -0.85 33.77 30.81
CA ASP A 545 -0.04 32.68 31.31
C ASP A 545 0.87 32.10 30.22
N SER A 546 2.17 32.28 30.46
CA SER A 546 3.33 31.49 29.98
C SER A 546 3.46 31.15 28.49
N GLU A 547 4.54 31.69 27.89
CA GLU A 547 5.16 31.28 26.62
C GLU A 547 5.67 29.82 26.64
N VAL A 548 4.79 28.82 26.72
CA VAL A 548 5.13 27.41 26.46
C VAL A 548 3.89 26.70 25.91
N ASN A 549 3.48 27.01 24.67
CA ASN A 549 2.63 26.18 23.80
C ASN A 549 2.12 27.00 22.58
N GLN A 550 3.02 27.47 21.72
CA GLN A 550 2.57 27.82 20.37
C GLN A 550 2.25 26.52 19.63
N ALA A 551 0.98 26.32 19.28
CA ALA A 551 0.57 25.20 18.44
C ALA A 551 1.40 25.25 17.13
N LYS A 552 2.13 24.17 16.82
CA LYS A 552 2.95 24.11 15.61
C LYS A 552 2.07 24.39 14.38
N PRO A 553 2.56 25.18 13.41
CA PRO A 553 1.76 25.54 12.24
C PRO A 553 1.36 24.27 11.48
N VAL A 554 0.07 24.15 11.16
CA VAL A 554 -0.46 23.07 10.33
C VAL A 554 0.13 23.22 8.93
N GLN A 555 0.70 22.15 8.41
CA GLN A 555 1.34 22.10 7.10
C GLN A 555 0.64 21.06 6.22
N HIS A 556 0.76 21.20 4.90
CA HIS A 556 0.15 20.30 3.91
C HIS A 556 1.20 19.77 2.93
N ALA A 557 1.09 18.48 2.62
CA ALA A 557 1.86 17.75 1.63
C ALA A 557 1.00 16.56 1.15
N PRO A 558 1.22 15.98 -0.05
CA PRO A 558 0.44 14.84 -0.53
C PRO A 558 0.38 13.65 0.44
N LEU A 559 1.43 13.42 1.23
CA LEU A 559 1.44 12.40 2.28
C LEU A 559 0.36 12.63 3.35
N VAL A 560 0.04 13.89 3.67
CA VAL A 560 -1.02 14.25 4.64
C VAL A 560 -2.38 13.78 4.14
N ASP A 561 -2.61 13.79 2.82
CA ASP A 561 -3.86 13.29 2.24
C ASP A 561 -3.96 11.77 2.35
N CYS A 562 -2.85 11.03 2.23
CA CYS A 562 -2.80 9.60 2.56
C CYS A 562 -3.11 9.35 4.05
N ILE A 563 -2.50 10.12 4.95
CA ILE A 563 -2.73 10.01 6.41
C ILE A 563 -4.22 10.22 6.73
N ARG A 564 -4.88 11.16 6.03
CA ARG A 564 -6.31 11.44 6.19
C ARG A 564 -7.21 10.29 5.77
N THR A 565 -6.77 9.37 4.92
CA THR A 565 -7.57 8.18 4.56
C THR A 565 -7.62 7.15 5.69
N ARG A 566 -6.66 7.17 6.62
CA ARG A 566 -6.67 6.37 7.86
C ARG A 566 -7.23 7.13 9.06
N TRP A 567 -6.83 8.39 9.24
CA TRP A 567 -7.30 9.26 10.31
C TRP A 567 -7.99 10.50 9.72
N ALA A 568 -9.30 10.40 9.54
CA ALA A 568 -10.09 11.47 8.96
C ALA A 568 -9.85 12.81 9.69
N ARG A 569 -9.73 13.90 8.92
CA ARG A 569 -9.46 15.27 9.42
C ARG A 569 -8.11 15.45 10.12
N ALA A 570 -7.19 14.50 10.02
CA ALA A 570 -5.84 14.68 10.54
C ALA A 570 -5.16 15.94 9.97
N THR A 571 -4.46 16.63 10.87
CA THR A 571 -3.55 17.73 10.56
C THR A 571 -2.14 17.31 10.93
N CYS A 572 -1.16 17.74 10.15
CA CYS A 572 0.23 17.37 10.34
C CYS A 572 1.11 18.61 10.47
N SER A 573 2.19 18.49 11.22
CA SER A 573 3.28 19.46 11.26
C SER A 573 4.63 18.73 11.26
N TRP A 574 5.64 19.30 10.64
CA TRP A 574 7.01 18.76 10.62
C TRP A 574 8.02 19.90 10.67
N SER A 575 9.30 19.55 10.78
CA SER A 575 10.42 20.48 10.74
C SER A 575 11.36 20.11 9.59
N GLY A 576 11.89 21.11 8.89
CA GLY A 576 12.74 20.92 7.72
C GLY A 576 11.94 20.71 6.42
N ASP A 577 12.53 19.97 5.49
CA ASP A 577 11.97 19.72 4.16
C ASP A 577 10.62 18.96 4.24
N PRO A 578 9.65 19.26 3.35
CA PRO A 578 8.39 18.54 3.30
C PRO A 578 8.61 17.05 2.96
N PRO A 579 7.80 16.15 3.56
CA PRO A 579 7.81 14.74 3.17
C PRO A 579 7.38 14.62 1.71
N SER A 580 8.17 13.92 0.88
CA SER A 580 7.85 13.70 -0.53
C SER A 580 7.60 12.23 -0.80
N ILE A 581 6.45 11.97 -1.41
CA ILE A 581 6.02 10.66 -1.90
C ILE A 581 5.98 10.61 -3.42
N VAL A 582 6.37 11.71 -4.07
CA VAL A 582 6.45 11.92 -5.53
C VAL A 582 7.91 12.17 -5.88
#